data_AF-A0A9W9KV68-F1
#
_entry.id   AF-A0A9W9KV68-F1
#
_cell.length_a   1.000
_cell.length_b   1.000
_cell.length_c   1.000
_cell.angle_alpha   90.00
_cell.angle_beta   90.00
_cell.angle_gamma   90.00
#
_symmetry.space_group_name_H-M   'P 1'
#
loop_
_entity.id
_entity.type
_entity.pdbx_description
1 polymer ?
#
loop_
_entity_poly.entity_id
_entity_poly.type
_entity_poly.pdbx_seq_one_letter_code
_entity_poly.pdbx_strand_id
1 'polypeptide(L)'
;MKALTDPQDLLVYEMHQYLDSDGSGTSESCVSSTIGQERVAAATKWLKDNGKRGFLGEFAGGANSVCQSAVVGMLDYMEANSDVWLGATWWAAGPWWADYIYSFEPPSGTGYNYYMNTLKKYFPGPSGSGGTTTTTTKTTSTTTATTQTTTASGPSTTGAGHYDQCGGQNWTGATSCVSPYTCQKLNEFYSQCL
;
A
#
# COMPACT_ATOMS: atom_id res chain seq x y z
N MET A 1 -16.96 -11.99 -17.48
CA MET A 1 -15.94 -10.94 -17.30
C MET A 1 -14.77 -10.99 -18.28
N LYS A 2 -14.31 -12.15 -18.80
CA LYS A 2 -13.17 -12.22 -19.76
C LYS A 2 -13.27 -11.37 -21.03
N ALA A 3 -14.50 -11.03 -21.44
CA ALA A 3 -14.81 -10.34 -22.69
C ALA A 3 -14.72 -8.82 -22.60
N LEU A 4 -14.39 -8.24 -21.44
CA LEU A 4 -14.11 -6.81 -21.34
C LEU A 4 -12.88 -6.47 -22.20
N THR A 5 -12.99 -5.40 -22.98
CA THR A 5 -11.95 -4.93 -23.89
C THR A 5 -11.61 -3.49 -23.58
N ASP A 6 -10.32 -3.19 -23.64
CA ASP A 6 -9.78 -1.84 -23.56
C ASP A 6 -8.89 -1.61 -24.79
N PRO A 7 -9.18 -0.62 -25.64
CA PRO A 7 -8.34 -0.29 -26.80
C PRO A 7 -6.89 0.05 -26.45
N GLN A 8 -6.61 0.46 -25.21
CA GLN A 8 -5.26 0.80 -24.74
C GLN A 8 -4.53 -0.40 -24.11
N ASP A 9 -5.21 -1.53 -23.92
CA ASP A 9 -4.69 -2.73 -23.24
C ASP A 9 -4.16 -2.45 -21.81
N LEU A 10 -4.84 -1.56 -21.08
CA LEU A 10 -4.51 -1.16 -19.71
C LEU A 10 -5.49 -1.71 -18.66
N LEU A 11 -6.42 -2.57 -19.06
CA LEU A 11 -7.39 -3.16 -18.14
C LEU A 11 -6.71 -4.10 -17.11
N VAL A 12 -7.01 -3.86 -15.84
CA VAL A 12 -6.60 -4.69 -14.70
C VAL A 12 -7.85 -5.10 -13.93
N TYR A 13 -7.95 -6.38 -13.54
CA TYR A 13 -9.05 -6.89 -12.73
C TYR A 13 -8.71 -6.68 -11.25
N GLU A 14 -9.38 -5.72 -10.63
CA GLU A 14 -9.31 -5.54 -9.19
C GLU A 14 -10.13 -6.63 -8.48
N MET A 15 -9.54 -7.26 -7.47
CA MET A 15 -10.21 -8.23 -6.61
C MET A 15 -9.91 -7.89 -5.15
N HIS A 16 -10.80 -8.28 -4.25
CA HIS A 16 -10.65 -8.10 -2.81
C HIS A 16 -10.61 -9.46 -2.13
N GLN A 17 -9.82 -9.59 -1.07
CA GLN A 17 -9.72 -10.84 -0.34
C GLN A 17 -9.43 -10.65 1.15
N TYR A 18 -10.40 -11.02 1.98
CA TYR A 18 -10.23 -11.17 3.42
C TYR A 18 -10.08 -12.64 3.81
N LEU A 19 -9.67 -12.90 5.05
CA LEU A 19 -9.17 -14.20 5.50
C LEU A 19 -10.03 -14.85 6.60
N ASP A 20 -11.05 -14.13 7.06
CA ASP A 20 -12.08 -14.60 7.98
C ASP A 20 -13.06 -15.55 7.29
N SER A 21 -13.93 -16.21 8.07
CA SER A 21 -14.72 -17.36 7.63
C SER A 21 -15.58 -17.11 6.39
N ASP A 22 -16.19 -15.93 6.30
CA ASP A 22 -17.05 -15.54 5.18
C ASP A 22 -16.36 -14.62 4.17
N GLY A 23 -15.11 -14.22 4.44
CA GLY A 23 -14.35 -13.31 3.59
C GLY A 23 -14.86 -11.87 3.62
N SER A 24 -15.61 -11.48 4.66
CA SER A 24 -16.16 -10.14 4.81
C SER A 24 -15.15 -9.11 5.32
N GLY A 25 -14.08 -9.53 6.01
CA GLY A 25 -13.13 -8.61 6.64
C GLY A 25 -13.69 -7.95 7.90
N THR A 26 -14.55 -8.66 8.63
CA THR A 26 -15.20 -8.13 9.84
C THR A 26 -14.71 -8.79 11.13
N SER A 27 -13.80 -9.77 11.03
CA SER A 27 -13.24 -10.52 12.15
C SER A 27 -11.72 -10.44 12.24
N GLU A 28 -11.17 -10.41 13.44
CA GLU A 28 -9.73 -10.54 13.67
C GLU A 28 -9.20 -11.96 13.39
N SER A 29 -10.09 -12.95 13.26
CA SER A 29 -9.70 -14.35 13.07
C SER A 29 -9.51 -14.69 11.59
N CYS A 30 -8.50 -15.49 11.28
CA CYS A 30 -8.32 -16.10 9.98
C CYS A 30 -8.64 -17.59 10.05
N VAL A 31 -9.25 -18.15 8.98
CA VAL A 31 -9.70 -19.55 8.95
C VAL A 31 -8.55 -20.54 9.21
N SER A 32 -7.39 -20.27 8.62
CA SER A 32 -6.17 -21.07 8.77
C SER A 32 -4.94 -20.22 8.43
N SER A 33 -3.74 -20.75 8.66
CA SER A 33 -2.48 -20.12 8.24
C SER A 33 -2.22 -20.18 6.73
N THR A 34 -3.05 -20.88 5.96
CA THR A 34 -2.88 -21.09 4.50
C THR A 34 -4.02 -20.52 3.67
N ILE A 35 -5.11 -20.06 4.32
CA ILE A 35 -6.35 -19.68 3.65
C ILE A 35 -6.17 -18.59 2.58
N GLY A 36 -5.23 -17.67 2.77
CA GLY A 36 -4.97 -16.59 1.81
C GLY A 36 -4.53 -17.12 0.45
N GLN A 37 -3.53 -18.00 0.40
CA GLN A 37 -3.08 -18.65 -0.83
C GLN A 37 -4.22 -19.45 -1.49
N GLU A 38 -4.95 -20.23 -0.70
CA GLU A 38 -6.04 -21.09 -1.20
C GLU A 38 -7.12 -20.26 -1.91
N ARG A 39 -7.49 -19.11 -1.34
CA ARG A 39 -8.54 -18.24 -1.90
C ARG A 39 -8.12 -17.54 -3.20
N VAL A 40 -6.85 -17.17 -3.37
CA VAL A 40 -6.37 -16.50 -4.60
C VAL A 40 -5.98 -17.48 -5.72
N ALA A 41 -5.86 -18.78 -5.45
CA ALA A 41 -5.39 -19.76 -6.43
C ALA A 41 -6.28 -19.87 -7.68
N ALA A 42 -7.60 -19.91 -7.50
CA ALA A 42 -8.55 -20.01 -8.62
C ALA A 42 -8.54 -18.73 -9.49
N ALA A 43 -8.48 -17.56 -8.86
CA ALA A 43 -8.34 -16.27 -9.55
C ALA A 43 -7.04 -16.20 -10.34
N THR A 44 -5.92 -16.62 -9.75
CA THR A 44 -4.61 -16.65 -10.40
C THR A 44 -4.64 -17.53 -11.65
N LYS A 45 -5.20 -18.74 -11.53
CA LYS A 45 -5.39 -19.62 -12.69
C LYS A 45 -6.25 -18.96 -13.77
N TRP A 46 -7.35 -18.33 -13.39
CA TRP A 46 -8.24 -17.67 -14.34
C TRP A 46 -7.55 -16.51 -15.07
N LEU A 47 -6.75 -15.69 -14.37
CA LEU A 47 -5.97 -14.61 -14.98
C LEU A 47 -5.00 -15.16 -16.04
N LYS A 48 -4.28 -16.25 -15.71
CA LYS A 48 -3.34 -16.92 -16.63
C LYS A 48 -4.05 -17.49 -17.85
N ASP A 49 -5.11 -18.27 -17.64
CA ASP A 49 -5.86 -18.92 -18.71
C ASP A 49 -6.50 -17.92 -19.69
N ASN A 50 -6.75 -16.69 -19.26
CA ASN A 50 -7.42 -15.66 -20.06
C ASN A 50 -6.50 -14.50 -20.48
N GLY A 51 -5.19 -14.59 -20.21
CA GLY A 51 -4.21 -13.54 -20.55
C GLY A 51 -4.57 -12.19 -19.91
N LYS A 52 -5.03 -12.19 -18.66
CA LYS A 52 -5.45 -11.00 -17.92
C LYS A 52 -4.50 -10.68 -16.77
N ARG A 53 -4.51 -9.42 -16.34
CA ARG A 53 -3.76 -8.93 -15.18
C ARG A 53 -4.70 -8.62 -14.03
N GLY A 54 -4.26 -8.88 -12.80
CA GLY A 54 -5.01 -8.66 -11.58
C GLY A 54 -4.29 -7.75 -10.61
N PHE A 55 -5.06 -7.11 -9.74
CA PHE A 55 -4.56 -6.33 -8.60
C PHE A 55 -5.44 -6.63 -7.38
N LEU A 56 -4.82 -6.89 -6.23
CA LEU A 56 -5.58 -7.16 -5.01
C LEU A 56 -5.84 -5.83 -4.27
N GLY A 57 -6.94 -5.17 -4.65
CA GLY A 57 -7.26 -3.81 -4.21
C GLY A 57 -7.57 -3.68 -2.72
N GLU A 58 -8.02 -4.76 -2.09
CA GLU A 58 -8.23 -4.83 -0.65
C GLU A 58 -7.82 -6.20 -0.12
N PHE A 59 -7.04 -6.18 0.95
CA PHE A 59 -6.82 -7.35 1.80
C PHE A 59 -6.45 -6.92 3.23
N ALA A 60 -6.76 -7.78 4.19
CA ALA A 60 -6.33 -7.61 5.58
C ALA A 60 -6.39 -8.93 6.36
N GLY A 61 -5.78 -8.93 7.54
CA GLY A 61 -5.88 -9.98 8.54
C GLY A 61 -5.65 -9.42 9.93
N GLY A 62 -6.24 -10.03 10.96
CA GLY A 62 -6.07 -9.58 12.35
C GLY A 62 -4.62 -9.67 12.84
N ALA A 63 -4.29 -8.95 13.90
CA ALA A 63 -2.95 -8.89 14.50
C ALA A 63 -2.62 -10.14 15.33
N ASN A 64 -2.52 -11.30 14.67
CA ASN A 64 -2.15 -12.58 15.27
C ASN A 64 -1.33 -13.44 14.28
N SER A 65 -0.64 -14.46 14.79
CA SER A 65 0.33 -15.25 14.02
C SER A 65 -0.31 -16.11 12.92
N VAL A 66 -1.56 -16.56 13.10
CA VAL A 66 -2.30 -17.33 12.09
C VAL A 66 -2.58 -16.45 10.88
N CYS A 67 -3.15 -15.27 11.12
CA CYS A 67 -3.40 -14.28 10.09
C CYS A 67 -2.10 -13.80 9.43
N GLN A 68 -1.04 -13.59 10.20
CA GLN A 68 0.25 -13.19 9.65
C GLN A 68 0.79 -14.22 8.65
N SER A 69 0.71 -15.50 9.00
CA SER A 69 1.13 -16.60 8.13
C SER A 69 0.27 -16.68 6.87
N ALA A 70 -1.05 -16.49 7.00
CA ALA A 70 -1.98 -16.50 5.87
C ALA A 70 -1.74 -15.32 4.91
N VAL A 71 -1.48 -14.12 5.43
CA VAL A 71 -1.13 -12.94 4.63
C VAL A 71 0.20 -13.16 3.91
N VAL A 72 1.23 -13.64 4.60
CA VAL A 72 2.55 -13.92 3.98
C VAL A 72 2.41 -14.96 2.88
N GLY A 73 1.75 -16.09 3.15
CA GLY A 73 1.57 -17.14 2.14
C GLY A 73 0.78 -16.66 0.91
N MET A 74 -0.20 -15.78 1.11
CA MET A 74 -0.93 -15.16 -0.01
C MET A 74 -0.02 -14.26 -0.85
N LEU A 75 0.75 -13.37 -0.21
CA LEU A 75 1.64 -12.44 -0.91
C LEU A 75 2.81 -13.16 -1.60
N ASP A 76 3.40 -14.17 -0.96
CA ASP A 76 4.44 -15.02 -1.58
C ASP A 76 3.89 -15.73 -2.83
N TYR A 77 2.67 -16.26 -2.75
CA TYR A 77 2.03 -16.89 -3.91
C TYR A 77 1.73 -15.89 -5.03
N MET A 78 1.29 -14.67 -4.69
CA MET A 78 1.08 -13.61 -5.68
C MET A 78 2.39 -13.16 -6.35
N GLU A 79 3.47 -12.98 -5.57
CA GLU A 79 4.79 -12.62 -6.08
C GLU A 79 5.36 -13.70 -7.02
N ALA A 80 5.20 -14.98 -6.65
CA ALA A 80 5.55 -16.12 -7.50
C ALA A 80 4.71 -16.20 -8.80
N ASN A 81 3.59 -15.47 -8.86
CA ASN A 81 2.71 -15.35 -10.03
C ASN A 81 2.60 -13.89 -10.49
N SER A 82 3.69 -13.12 -10.36
CA SER A 82 3.79 -11.71 -10.77
C SER A 82 3.68 -11.48 -12.28
N ASP A 83 3.65 -12.54 -13.08
CA ASP A 83 3.27 -12.48 -14.50
C ASP A 83 1.81 -12.02 -14.68
N VAL A 84 0.94 -12.26 -13.70
CA VAL A 84 -0.47 -11.84 -13.72
C VAL A 84 -0.88 -10.93 -12.57
N TRP A 85 -0.20 -10.97 -11.41
CA TRP A 85 -0.49 -10.08 -10.28
C TRP A 85 0.41 -8.86 -10.28
N LEU A 86 -0.19 -7.66 -10.38
CA LEU A 86 0.54 -6.40 -10.44
C LEU A 86 0.84 -5.78 -9.06
N GLY A 87 0.16 -6.24 -8.02
CA GLY A 87 0.34 -5.74 -6.66
C GLY A 87 -0.88 -5.95 -5.79
N ALA A 88 -0.81 -5.36 -4.59
CA ALA A 88 -1.86 -5.41 -3.59
C ALA A 88 -1.87 -4.13 -2.74
N THR A 89 -3.02 -3.79 -2.17
CA THR A 89 -3.18 -2.69 -1.21
C THR A 89 -3.89 -3.16 0.06
N TRP A 90 -3.29 -2.86 1.21
CA TRP A 90 -3.85 -3.20 2.51
C TRP A 90 -5.09 -2.34 2.81
N TRP A 91 -6.13 -2.96 3.34
CA TRP A 91 -7.30 -2.26 3.87
C TRP A 91 -7.22 -2.12 5.40
N ALA A 92 -7.05 -0.93 5.96
CA ALA A 92 -6.88 0.37 5.31
C ALA A 92 -6.08 1.32 6.21
N ALA A 93 -5.49 2.36 5.62
CA ALA A 93 -5.02 3.54 6.35
C ALA A 93 -6.09 4.66 6.31
N GLY A 94 -5.87 5.74 7.04
CA GLY A 94 -6.77 6.90 7.13
C GLY A 94 -6.87 7.47 8.55
N PRO A 95 -7.10 8.78 8.71
CA PRO A 95 -6.97 9.43 10.02
C PRO A 95 -8.13 9.13 10.98
N TRP A 96 -9.20 8.46 10.54
CA TRP A 96 -10.46 8.28 11.30
C TRP A 96 -10.81 6.81 11.58
N TRP A 97 -9.79 5.97 11.75
CA TRP A 97 -10.00 4.55 12.04
C TRP A 97 -10.10 4.19 13.53
N ALA A 98 -9.74 5.11 14.44
CA ALA A 98 -9.74 4.85 15.88
C ALA A 98 -9.04 3.51 16.22
N ASP A 99 -9.73 2.59 16.88
CA ASP A 99 -9.27 1.26 17.28
C ASP A 99 -9.60 0.16 16.25
N TYR A 100 -9.92 0.51 15.00
CA TYR A 100 -10.25 -0.44 13.95
C TYR A 100 -9.20 -1.54 13.79
N ILE A 101 -9.69 -2.77 13.72
CA ILE A 101 -8.92 -4.02 13.78
C ILE A 101 -7.81 -4.13 12.72
N TYR A 102 -7.95 -3.47 11.57
CA TYR A 102 -6.97 -3.50 10.48
C TYR A 102 -6.30 -2.15 10.20
N SER A 103 -6.47 -1.15 11.07
CA SER A 103 -5.94 0.20 10.83
C SER A 103 -4.45 0.18 10.51
N PHE A 104 -4.09 0.66 9.32
CA PHE A 104 -2.72 0.86 8.85
C PHE A 104 -2.28 2.33 8.95
N GLU A 105 -3.04 3.14 9.70
CA GLU A 105 -2.71 4.55 9.92
C GLU A 105 -1.53 4.68 10.89
N PRO A 106 -0.40 5.31 10.48
CA PRO A 106 0.68 5.62 11.40
C PRO A 106 0.29 6.71 12.40
N PRO A 107 0.92 6.77 13.58
CA PRO A 107 1.97 5.87 14.05
C PRO A 107 1.44 4.66 14.83
N SER A 108 0.13 4.55 15.04
CA SER A 108 -0.44 3.68 16.09
C SER A 108 -1.46 2.64 15.63
N GLY A 109 -1.82 2.60 14.35
CA GLY A 109 -2.78 1.64 13.83
C GLY A 109 -2.40 0.18 14.14
N THR A 110 -3.39 -0.64 14.51
CA THR A 110 -3.20 -2.06 14.85
C THR A 110 -2.49 -2.83 13.74
N GLY A 111 -2.95 -2.67 12.50
CA GLY A 111 -2.33 -3.23 11.31
C GLY A 111 -0.94 -2.63 11.06
N TYR A 112 -0.79 -1.30 11.16
CA TYR A 112 0.49 -0.61 10.96
C TYR A 112 1.58 -1.19 11.87
N ASN A 113 1.32 -1.24 13.17
CA ASN A 113 2.28 -1.71 14.16
C ASN A 113 2.64 -3.20 13.99
N TYR A 114 1.67 -4.02 13.62
CA TYR A 114 1.87 -5.47 13.54
C TYR A 114 2.44 -5.94 12.20
N TYR A 115 2.00 -5.35 11.09
CA TYR A 115 2.28 -5.84 9.74
C TYR A 115 3.34 -5.03 8.99
N MET A 116 3.66 -3.78 9.36
CA MET A 116 4.60 -2.95 8.58
C MET A 116 5.95 -3.63 8.34
N ASN A 117 6.52 -4.28 9.36
CA ASN A 117 7.79 -5.00 9.22
C ASN A 117 7.71 -6.22 8.29
N THR A 118 6.53 -6.81 8.15
CA THR A 118 6.29 -7.94 7.25
C THR A 118 6.01 -7.45 5.84
N LEU A 119 5.13 -6.47 5.66
CA LEU A 119 4.72 -5.98 4.35
C LEU A 119 5.80 -5.21 3.60
N LYS A 120 6.70 -4.51 4.32
CA LYS A 120 7.81 -3.78 3.70
C LYS A 120 8.74 -4.65 2.84
N LYS A 121 8.72 -5.98 3.05
CA LYS A 121 9.50 -6.94 2.26
C LYS A 121 9.04 -7.01 0.81
N TYR A 122 7.76 -6.72 0.56
CA TYR A 122 7.14 -6.75 -0.77
C TYR A 122 7.08 -5.37 -1.44
N PHE A 123 7.62 -4.32 -0.81
CA PHE A 123 7.61 -2.98 -1.39
C PHE A 123 8.57 -2.90 -2.59
N PRO A 124 8.18 -2.23 -3.69
CA PRO A 124 9.06 -2.07 -4.84
C PRO A 124 10.28 -1.22 -4.47
N GLY A 125 11.49 -1.80 -4.53
CA GLY A 125 12.73 -1.08 -4.26
C GLY A 125 13.94 -2.00 -4.00
N PRO A 126 15.16 -1.44 -3.81
CA PRO A 126 16.40 -2.21 -3.72
C PRO A 126 16.54 -3.12 -2.49
N SER A 127 15.53 -3.20 -1.62
CA SER A 127 15.55 -3.98 -0.38
C SER A 127 14.48 -5.08 -0.31
N GLY A 128 13.78 -5.37 -1.41
CA GLY A 128 12.92 -6.56 -1.55
C GLY A 128 13.67 -7.66 -2.30
N SER A 129 14.33 -8.56 -1.57
CA SER A 129 15.04 -9.70 -2.14
C SER A 129 14.05 -10.84 -2.37
N GLY A 130 13.69 -11.14 -3.64
CA GLY A 130 12.79 -12.25 -3.94
C GLY A 130 12.58 -12.61 -5.42
N GLY A 131 12.76 -11.70 -6.37
CA GLY A 131 12.49 -11.97 -7.80
C GLY A 131 13.72 -11.97 -8.69
N THR A 132 14.19 -13.14 -9.11
CA THR A 132 15.16 -13.30 -10.21
C THR A 132 14.57 -12.71 -11.50
N THR A 133 14.92 -11.47 -11.83
CA THR A 133 14.50 -10.82 -13.06
C THR A 133 15.63 -10.90 -14.09
N THR A 134 15.43 -11.73 -15.11
CA THR A 134 16.25 -11.76 -16.32
C THR A 134 16.08 -10.43 -17.07
N THR A 135 17.14 -9.63 -17.06
CA THR A 135 17.25 -8.36 -17.79
C THR A 135 17.01 -8.56 -19.29
N THR A 136 15.90 -8.02 -19.81
CA THR A 136 15.74 -7.77 -21.24
C THR A 136 15.61 -6.27 -21.45
N THR A 137 16.71 -5.67 -21.89
CA THR A 137 16.83 -4.25 -22.23
C THR A 137 15.95 -3.92 -23.44
N LYS A 138 15.02 -2.97 -23.30
CA LYS A 138 14.43 -2.29 -24.46
C LYS A 138 14.41 -0.77 -24.25
N THR A 139 14.95 -0.11 -25.25
CA THR A 139 15.34 1.30 -25.35
C THR A 139 14.19 2.30 -25.31
N THR A 140 14.52 3.43 -24.68
CA THR A 140 13.89 4.75 -24.51
C THR A 140 12.98 5.28 -25.63
N SER A 141 11.97 6.05 -25.24
CA SER A 141 11.51 7.24 -25.99
C SER A 141 10.97 8.29 -25.02
N THR A 142 11.66 9.43 -24.99
CA THR A 142 11.43 10.63 -24.18
C THR A 142 10.29 11.45 -24.80
N THR A 143 9.32 11.89 -23.99
CA THR A 143 8.39 12.97 -24.37
C THR A 143 8.30 14.01 -23.26
N THR A 144 8.55 15.25 -23.64
CA THR A 144 8.50 16.47 -22.82
C THR A 144 7.05 16.95 -22.72
N ALA A 145 6.57 17.26 -21.52
CA ALA A 145 5.26 17.88 -21.29
C ALA A 145 5.35 19.03 -20.29
N THR A 146 4.49 20.01 -20.53
CA THR A 146 4.60 21.44 -20.23
C THR A 146 4.19 21.83 -18.80
N THR A 147 4.90 22.82 -18.25
CA THR A 147 4.63 23.50 -16.97
C THR A 147 3.26 24.20 -16.97
N GLN A 148 2.44 23.94 -15.95
CA GLN A 148 1.28 24.77 -15.61
C GLN A 148 1.46 25.38 -14.21
N THR A 149 1.27 26.70 -14.17
CA THR A 149 1.33 27.55 -13.00
C THR A 149 -0.05 27.65 -12.38
N THR A 150 -0.17 27.35 -11.08
CA THR A 150 -1.34 27.72 -10.28
C THR A 150 -0.90 28.46 -9.01
N THR A 151 -1.69 29.47 -8.70
CA THR A 151 -1.48 30.58 -7.75
C THR A 151 -1.38 30.17 -6.29
N ALA A 152 -0.39 30.75 -5.61
CA ALA A 152 -0.13 30.63 -4.18
C ALA A 152 -1.21 31.29 -3.32
N SER A 153 -1.54 30.65 -2.19
CA SER A 153 -2.19 31.28 -1.04
C SER A 153 -1.12 31.45 0.05
N GLY A 154 -1.04 32.65 0.63
CA GLY A 154 0.07 33.10 1.48
C GLY A 154 0.18 32.41 2.86
N PRO A 155 1.25 32.74 3.61
CA PRO A 155 1.59 32.07 4.86
C PRO A 155 0.67 32.53 6.00
N SER A 156 0.04 31.57 6.68
CA SER A 156 -0.60 31.83 7.99
C SER A 156 0.49 32.00 9.05
N THR A 157 0.43 33.09 9.80
CA THR A 157 1.42 33.56 10.80
C THR A 157 1.29 32.86 12.16
N THR A 158 0.75 31.66 12.21
CA THR A 158 0.67 30.83 13.41
C THR A 158 1.45 29.55 13.15
N GLY A 159 2.40 29.21 14.04
CA GLY A 159 3.21 28.00 13.92
C GLY A 159 2.36 26.73 13.80
N ALA A 160 2.96 25.67 13.25
CA ALA A 160 2.37 24.33 13.15
C ALA A 160 2.04 23.76 14.55
N GLY A 161 0.86 23.16 14.72
CA GLY A 161 0.42 22.56 15.97
C GLY A 161 1.19 21.27 16.32
N HIS A 162 0.89 20.68 17.48
CA HIS A 162 1.47 19.38 17.85
C HIS A 162 1.12 18.35 16.77
N TYR A 163 2.12 17.62 16.28
CA TYR A 163 2.01 16.63 15.20
C TYR A 163 1.78 17.18 13.80
N ASP A 164 1.69 18.50 13.62
CA ASP A 164 1.59 19.09 12.27
C ASP A 164 2.95 19.10 11.56
N GLN A 165 2.89 19.13 10.22
CA GLN A 165 4.09 19.24 9.39
C GLN A 165 4.71 20.64 9.54
N CYS A 166 6.01 20.66 9.82
CA CYS A 166 6.79 21.87 10.01
C CYS A 166 7.99 21.96 9.05
N GLY A 167 8.11 21.03 8.10
CA GLY A 167 9.22 21.00 7.15
C GLY A 167 9.18 19.81 6.20
N GLY A 168 10.09 19.82 5.23
CA GLY A 168 10.18 18.80 4.19
C GLY A 168 10.52 19.40 2.83
N GLN A 169 11.11 18.61 1.94
CA GLN A 169 11.36 19.02 0.56
C GLN A 169 10.03 19.38 -0.12
N ASN A 170 9.96 20.59 -0.69
CA ASN A 170 8.77 21.21 -1.29
C ASN A 170 7.66 21.63 -0.31
N TRP A 171 7.90 21.62 1.01
CA TRP A 171 6.97 22.18 1.99
C TRP A 171 6.94 23.71 1.91
N THR A 172 5.74 24.29 1.84
CA THR A 172 5.51 25.74 1.75
C THR A 172 4.71 26.30 2.93
N GLY A 173 4.35 25.45 3.89
CA GLY A 173 3.60 25.83 5.09
C GLY A 173 4.49 26.34 6.23
N ALA A 174 3.96 26.34 7.45
CA ALA A 174 4.67 26.81 8.63
C ALA A 174 5.97 26.01 8.87
N THR A 175 7.06 26.71 9.18
CA THR A 175 8.37 26.11 9.47
C THR A 175 8.73 26.14 10.97
N SER A 176 7.86 26.73 11.78
CA SER A 176 7.98 26.82 13.22
C SER A 176 6.79 26.11 13.88
N CYS A 177 7.02 25.55 15.07
CA CYS A 177 5.99 24.89 15.85
C CYS A 177 5.42 25.83 16.91
N VAL A 178 4.15 25.65 17.28
CA VAL A 178 3.58 26.28 18.47
C VAL A 178 4.34 25.75 19.69
N SER A 179 4.67 26.63 20.64
CA SER A 179 5.27 26.21 21.91
C SER A 179 4.33 25.23 22.64
N PRO A 180 4.83 24.12 23.22
CA PRO A 180 6.23 23.79 23.54
C PRO A 180 6.97 22.92 22.51
N TYR A 181 6.41 22.71 21.32
CA TYR A 181 6.91 21.70 20.38
C TYR A 181 8.11 22.18 19.56
N THR A 182 8.91 21.23 19.09
CA THR A 182 10.07 21.47 18.22
C THR A 182 9.89 20.74 16.90
N CYS A 183 10.31 21.39 15.81
CA CYS A 183 10.24 20.77 14.49
C CYS A 183 11.32 19.69 14.34
N GLN A 184 10.91 18.42 14.36
CA GLN A 184 11.81 17.28 14.22
C GLN A 184 11.77 16.72 12.80
N LYS A 185 12.94 16.63 12.16
CA LYS A 185 13.08 16.02 10.84
C LYS A 185 12.92 14.51 10.94
N LEU A 186 11.92 13.95 10.24
CA LEU A 186 11.69 12.50 10.15
C LEU A 186 12.33 11.93 8.89
N ASN A 187 12.20 12.63 7.76
CA ASN A 187 12.89 12.28 6.51
C ASN A 187 13.11 13.55 5.64
N GLU A 188 13.61 13.37 4.41
CA GLU A 188 13.88 14.49 3.49
C GLU A 188 12.62 15.28 3.11
N PHE A 189 11.47 14.62 3.01
CA PHE A 189 10.20 15.18 2.57
C PHE A 189 9.28 15.59 3.73
N TYR A 190 9.61 15.25 4.97
CA TYR A 190 8.71 15.41 6.11
C TYR A 190 9.43 15.69 7.43
N SER A 191 9.01 16.76 8.12
CA SER A 191 9.39 17.13 9.49
C SER A 191 8.11 17.46 10.28
N GLN A 192 8.06 17.07 11.55
CA GLN A 192 6.85 17.15 12.38
C GLN A 192 7.12 17.86 13.71
N CYS A 193 6.15 18.61 14.21
CA CYS A 193 6.19 19.20 15.54
C CYS A 193 5.98 18.14 16.63
N LEU A 194 6.96 17.96 17.52
CA LEU A 194 6.95 17.04 18.67
C LEU A 194 7.43 17.72 19.94
#